data_AF-A0AAQ0U8R4-F1
#
_entry.id   AF-A0AAQ0U8R4-F1
#
_cell.length_a   1.000
_cell.length_b   1.000
_cell.length_c   1.000
_cell.angle_alpha   90.00
_cell.angle_beta   90.00
_cell.angle_gamma   90.00
#
_symmetry.space_group_name_H-M   'P 1'
#
loop_
_entity.id
_entity.type
_entity.pdbx_description
1 polymer ?
#
loop_
_entity_poly.entity_id
_entity_poly.type
_entity_poly.pdbx_seq_one_letter_code
_entity_poly.pdbx_strand_id
1 'polypeptide(L)'
;MQEHRYDVVIVGAGGAGMRAAIEAGPRARTAVLTKLYPTRSHTGAAQGGMCAALANVEEDNWEWHTFDTVKGGDYLADQDAVEIMAKEAIDAVLDLEKMGLPFNRTPEGKIDQRRFGGHTRDHGKAPVRRACYAADRTGHMILQTLYQNCVKHDVEFFNEFYALDIAITETEDGPVATGVICYELSTGELHIFHAKSIVFATGGSGRMYKTTSNAHTLTGDGMGIIFRKGLPLEDMEFHQFHPTGLAGLGILISEAVRGEGGILRNVDGERFMERYAPTIKDLAPRDIVARSMVLEVLEGRGAGPNKDYVYIDVTHIPEEVLDEKLPDIMEFSRTYLGVDPVKEPVPVYPTCHYVMGGIPTKINGEVLRNNDEIVKGLYAAGECACVSVHGANRLGTNSLLDINVFGRRAGIAAAEYANSTEFVDMPETPAAMVEDWVGVILSDHGHERVADIRTELQQSMDNNASVFRTEERLTQALKDVRALKERYNHITVQDKGKRYNSDLLEAIELGFLLEMAEVTVVGALNRKESRGGHAREDFPDRNDAEYMKHTMAYKEGDGLLSDIRLDYKPVIQTRYEPMERKY
;
A
#
# COMPACT_ATOMS: atom_id res chain seq x y z
N MET A 1 5.49 32.67 0.36
CA MET A 1 5.41 31.61 -0.65
C MET A 1 6.74 31.57 -1.36
N GLN A 2 7.37 30.40 -1.39
CA GLN A 2 8.70 30.21 -1.99
C GLN A 2 8.58 29.40 -3.29
N GLU A 3 9.41 29.73 -4.28
CA GLU A 3 9.43 29.04 -5.56
C GLU A 3 10.74 28.30 -5.76
N HIS A 4 10.62 27.07 -6.24
CA HIS A 4 11.71 26.12 -6.44
C HIS A 4 11.63 25.59 -7.87
N ARG A 5 12.78 25.28 -8.47
CA ARG A 5 12.85 24.75 -9.84
C ARG A 5 13.82 23.57 -9.92
N TYR A 6 13.28 22.41 -10.31
CA TYR A 6 13.97 21.12 -10.37
C TYR A 6 13.65 20.41 -11.69
N ASP A 7 14.51 19.50 -12.15
CA ASP A 7 14.20 18.67 -13.30
C ASP A 7 13.20 17.56 -12.92
N VAL A 8 13.42 16.96 -11.75
CA VAL A 8 12.59 15.88 -11.20
C VAL A 8 12.19 16.23 -9.76
N VAL A 9 10.91 16.08 -9.43
CA VAL A 9 10.41 16.18 -8.05
C VAL A 9 9.80 14.84 -7.66
N ILE A 10 10.27 14.24 -6.56
CA ILE A 10 9.75 12.99 -6.03
C ILE A 10 8.96 13.30 -4.76
N VAL A 11 7.70 12.87 -4.71
CA VAL A 11 6.79 13.07 -3.57
C VAL A 11 6.68 11.76 -2.79
N GLY A 12 7.41 11.67 -1.68
CA GLY A 12 7.49 10.52 -0.79
C GLY A 12 8.91 9.97 -0.68
N ALA A 13 9.34 9.65 0.54
CA ALA A 13 10.66 9.11 0.84
C ALA A 13 10.60 7.71 1.50
N GLY A 14 9.59 6.92 1.12
CA GLY A 14 9.58 5.48 1.40
C GLY A 14 10.55 4.73 0.50
N GLY A 15 10.49 3.39 0.49
CA GLY A 15 11.42 2.61 -0.33
C GLY A 15 11.30 2.90 -1.83
N ALA A 16 10.09 3.11 -2.37
CA ALA A 16 9.91 3.45 -3.78
C ALA A 16 10.49 4.81 -4.14
N GLY A 17 10.19 5.84 -3.33
CA GLY A 17 10.65 7.21 -3.57
C GLY A 17 12.17 7.35 -3.44
N MET A 18 12.78 6.74 -2.42
CA MET A 18 14.23 6.75 -2.29
C MET A 18 14.92 5.91 -3.37
N ARG A 19 14.33 4.79 -3.79
CA ARG A 19 14.85 4.03 -4.93
C ARG A 19 14.80 4.84 -6.22
N ALA A 20 13.70 5.55 -6.47
CA ALA A 20 13.58 6.48 -7.60
C ALA A 20 14.61 7.60 -7.51
N ALA A 21 14.86 8.16 -6.32
CA ALA A 21 15.84 9.22 -6.10
C ALA A 21 17.29 8.77 -6.34
N ILE A 22 17.65 7.55 -5.93
CA ILE A 22 18.98 6.97 -6.21
C ILE A 22 19.24 6.86 -7.71
N GLU A 23 18.21 6.58 -8.50
CA GLU A 23 18.34 6.54 -9.96
C GLU A 23 18.26 7.95 -10.59
N ALA A 24 17.31 8.79 -10.20
CA ALA A 24 17.13 10.09 -10.81
C ALA A 24 18.26 11.08 -10.46
N GLY A 25 18.75 11.07 -9.22
CA GLY A 25 19.70 12.05 -8.70
C GLY A 25 21.00 12.18 -9.49
N PRO A 26 21.67 11.07 -9.88
CA PRO A 26 22.85 11.14 -10.75
C PRO A 26 22.58 11.58 -12.19
N ARG A 27 21.31 11.60 -12.62
CA ARG A 27 20.89 11.82 -14.02
C ARG A 27 20.28 13.21 -14.26
N ALA A 28 19.67 13.81 -13.25
CA ALA A 28 18.94 15.08 -13.35
C ALA A 28 18.93 15.80 -11.99
N ARG A 29 18.64 17.11 -11.96
CA ARG A 29 18.50 17.82 -10.69
C ARG A 29 17.21 17.40 -9.99
N THR A 30 17.33 16.61 -8.92
CA THR A 30 16.19 15.98 -8.24
C THR A 30 15.97 16.53 -6.83
N ALA A 31 14.72 16.85 -6.48
CA ALA A 31 14.29 17.10 -5.11
C ALA A 31 13.40 15.95 -4.61
N VAL A 32 13.53 15.59 -3.34
CA VAL A 32 12.64 14.63 -2.66
C VAL A 32 11.86 15.33 -1.57
N LEU A 33 10.54 15.39 -1.73
CA LEU A 33 9.59 15.97 -0.78
C LEU A 33 9.03 14.85 0.09
N THR A 34 9.01 15.03 1.41
CA THR A 34 8.46 14.02 2.30
C THR A 34 7.84 14.65 3.54
N LYS A 35 6.63 14.24 3.89
CA LYS A 35 5.96 14.72 5.11
C LYS A 35 6.57 14.17 6.41
N LEU A 36 7.47 13.19 6.30
CA LEU A 36 8.22 12.60 7.41
C LEU A 36 9.71 12.70 7.14
N TYR A 37 10.52 12.53 8.17
CA TYR A 37 11.91 12.13 7.94
C TYR A 37 11.96 10.77 7.20
N PRO A 38 12.81 10.56 6.17
CA PRO A 38 12.75 9.40 5.27
C PRO A 38 12.68 8.04 5.96
N THR A 39 13.48 7.86 7.02
CA THR A 39 13.54 6.60 7.79
C THR A 39 12.36 6.36 8.73
N ARG A 40 11.36 7.25 8.74
CA ARG A 40 10.08 7.10 9.45
C ARG A 40 8.95 6.61 8.54
N SER A 41 9.21 6.48 7.24
CA SER A 41 8.26 5.93 6.28
C SER A 41 7.82 4.50 6.65
N HIS A 42 6.58 4.14 6.28
CA HIS A 42 5.98 2.85 6.67
C HIS A 42 6.71 1.63 6.12
N THR A 43 7.49 1.76 5.04
CA THR A 43 8.40 0.71 4.55
C THR A 43 9.28 0.13 5.67
N GLY A 44 9.70 0.95 6.64
CA GLY A 44 10.53 0.53 7.77
C GLY A 44 9.85 -0.47 8.71
N ALA A 45 8.52 -0.56 8.68
CA ALA A 45 7.74 -1.51 9.46
C ALA A 45 7.53 -2.86 8.76
N ALA A 46 7.98 -3.02 7.51
CA ALA A 46 7.84 -4.31 6.83
C ALA A 46 8.81 -5.36 7.43
N GLN A 47 8.29 -6.55 7.70
CA GLN A 47 9.02 -7.56 8.48
C GLN A 47 9.53 -8.72 7.60
N GLY A 48 8.60 -9.43 6.96
CA GLY A 48 8.81 -10.80 6.47
C GLY A 48 9.92 -11.03 5.45
N GLY A 49 10.09 -10.14 4.46
CA GLY A 49 11.12 -10.30 3.42
C GLY A 49 10.78 -9.64 2.09
N MET A 50 11.68 -9.81 1.11
CA MET A 50 11.53 -9.44 -0.29
C MET A 50 11.79 -10.70 -1.15
N CYS A 51 10.85 -11.10 -1.99
CA CYS A 51 10.98 -12.30 -2.81
C CYS A 51 11.87 -12.09 -4.03
N ALA A 52 12.74 -13.04 -4.33
CA ALA A 52 13.43 -13.18 -5.62
C ALA A 52 13.86 -14.62 -5.84
N ALA A 53 13.71 -15.14 -7.07
CA ALA A 53 14.08 -16.51 -7.43
C ALA A 53 15.61 -16.68 -7.53
N LEU A 54 16.33 -16.48 -6.42
CA LEU A 54 17.80 -16.58 -6.35
C LEU A 54 18.31 -18.03 -6.38
N ALA A 55 17.44 -18.99 -6.04
CA ALA A 55 17.77 -20.41 -5.92
C ALA A 55 18.98 -20.67 -4.99
N ASN A 56 19.11 -19.92 -3.88
CA ASN A 56 20.25 -20.06 -2.97
C ASN A 56 20.12 -21.25 -2.02
N VAL A 57 18.88 -21.64 -1.68
CA VAL A 57 18.59 -22.71 -0.70
C VAL A 57 17.92 -23.94 -1.32
N GLU A 58 17.19 -23.75 -2.41
CA GLU A 58 16.59 -24.82 -3.23
C GLU A 58 16.38 -24.31 -4.66
N GLU A 59 16.10 -25.21 -5.60
CA GLU A 59 15.82 -24.84 -7.01
C GLU A 59 14.59 -23.94 -7.10
N ASP A 60 14.71 -22.87 -7.88
CA ASP A 60 13.63 -21.90 -8.11
C ASP A 60 13.78 -21.23 -9.48
N ASN A 61 12.70 -20.60 -9.95
CA ASN A 61 12.67 -19.90 -11.24
C ASN A 61 11.73 -18.69 -11.16
N TRP A 62 12.11 -17.58 -11.80
CA TRP A 62 11.27 -16.39 -11.95
C TRP A 62 9.92 -16.72 -12.60
N GLU A 63 9.87 -17.73 -13.48
CA GLU A 63 8.65 -18.16 -14.15
C GLU A 63 7.61 -18.71 -13.15
N TRP A 64 8.05 -19.47 -12.15
CA TRP A 64 7.19 -19.94 -11.05
C TRP A 64 6.71 -18.77 -10.20
N HIS A 65 7.57 -17.78 -9.94
CA HIS A 65 7.19 -16.55 -9.24
C HIS A 65 6.16 -15.73 -10.04
N THR A 66 6.29 -15.65 -11.36
CA THR A 66 5.27 -15.04 -12.23
C THR A 66 3.94 -15.77 -12.08
N PHE A 67 3.92 -17.10 -12.19
CA PHE A 67 2.71 -17.91 -12.02
C PHE A 67 2.05 -17.68 -10.66
N ASP A 68 2.83 -17.79 -9.57
CA ASP A 68 2.33 -17.56 -8.21
C ASP A 68 1.70 -16.18 -8.08
N THR A 69 2.33 -15.15 -8.66
CA THR A 69 1.85 -13.77 -8.56
C THR A 69 0.56 -13.56 -9.36
N VAL A 70 0.47 -14.11 -10.58
CA VAL A 70 -0.76 -14.03 -11.41
C VAL A 70 -1.92 -14.78 -10.75
N LYS A 71 -1.68 -16.02 -10.28
CA LYS A 71 -2.67 -16.79 -9.52
C LYS A 71 -3.01 -16.10 -8.19
N GLY A 72 -2.01 -15.50 -7.54
CA GLY A 72 -2.10 -14.80 -6.27
C GLY A 72 -3.01 -13.58 -6.35
N GLY A 73 -2.84 -12.76 -7.41
CA GLY A 73 -3.67 -11.61 -7.76
C GLY A 73 -5.03 -11.96 -8.36
N ASP A 74 -5.39 -13.25 -8.34
CA ASP A 74 -6.67 -13.79 -8.81
C ASP A 74 -7.00 -13.38 -10.26
N TYR A 75 -5.97 -13.44 -11.10
CA TYR A 75 -6.02 -13.13 -12.54
C TYR A 75 -6.43 -11.69 -12.88
N LEU A 76 -6.37 -10.78 -11.91
CA LEU A 76 -6.52 -9.34 -12.11
C LEU A 76 -5.16 -8.62 -12.12
N ALA A 77 -4.04 -9.34 -12.11
CA ALA A 77 -2.72 -8.73 -12.26
C ALA A 77 -2.33 -8.70 -13.74
N ASP A 78 -1.78 -7.58 -14.20
CA ASP A 78 -1.29 -7.40 -15.56
C ASP A 78 -0.04 -8.27 -15.77
N GLN A 79 -0.16 -9.31 -16.61
CA GLN A 79 0.83 -10.38 -16.66
C GLN A 79 2.20 -9.93 -17.20
N ASP A 80 2.22 -8.92 -18.06
CA ASP A 80 3.45 -8.29 -18.57
C ASP A 80 4.21 -7.54 -17.46
N ALA A 81 3.50 -6.77 -16.63
CA ALA A 81 4.07 -6.11 -15.46
C ALA A 81 4.57 -7.13 -14.42
N VAL A 82 3.80 -8.20 -14.17
CA VAL A 82 4.19 -9.28 -13.25
C VAL A 82 5.43 -10.03 -13.76
N GLU A 83 5.51 -10.31 -15.06
CA GLU A 83 6.67 -10.96 -15.68
C GLU A 83 7.93 -10.10 -15.52
N ILE A 84 7.82 -8.79 -15.76
CA ILE A 84 8.92 -7.84 -15.54
C ILE A 84 9.34 -7.83 -14.08
N MET A 85 8.39 -7.71 -13.16
CA MET A 85 8.68 -7.69 -11.72
C MET A 85 9.40 -8.97 -11.28
N ALA A 86 8.95 -10.15 -11.72
CA ALA A 86 9.54 -11.43 -11.35
C ALA A 86 10.95 -11.62 -11.94
N LYS A 87 11.19 -11.20 -13.19
CA LYS A 87 12.51 -11.26 -13.82
C LYS A 87 13.50 -10.29 -13.17
N GLU A 88 13.08 -9.04 -12.95
CA GLU A 88 13.95 -8.00 -12.37
C GLU A 88 14.14 -8.16 -10.86
N ALA A 89 13.37 -9.03 -10.20
CA ALA A 89 13.51 -9.33 -8.78
C ALA A 89 14.92 -9.78 -8.39
N ILE A 90 15.54 -10.59 -9.23
CA ILE A 90 16.88 -11.15 -8.98
C ILE A 90 17.88 -10.00 -8.90
N ASP A 91 17.91 -9.13 -9.90
CA ASP A 91 18.82 -7.98 -9.94
C ASP A 91 18.48 -6.96 -8.85
N ALA A 92 17.20 -6.72 -8.57
CA ALA A 92 16.77 -5.78 -7.53
C ALA A 92 17.27 -6.19 -6.13
N VAL A 93 17.17 -7.49 -5.78
CA VAL A 93 17.69 -8.00 -4.49
C VAL A 93 19.21 -7.93 -4.44
N LEU A 94 19.89 -8.32 -5.53
CA LEU A 94 21.35 -8.26 -5.59
C LEU A 94 21.88 -6.83 -5.55
N ASP A 95 21.15 -5.87 -6.11
CA ASP A 95 21.53 -4.45 -6.05
C ASP A 95 21.44 -3.91 -4.63
N LEU A 96 20.38 -4.26 -3.88
CA LEU A 96 20.28 -3.92 -2.45
C LEU A 96 21.42 -4.55 -1.62
N GLU A 97 21.80 -5.80 -1.92
CA GLU A 97 22.92 -6.45 -1.23
C GLU A 97 24.24 -5.71 -1.49
N LYS A 98 24.51 -5.33 -2.74
CA LYS A 98 25.69 -4.52 -3.13
C LYS A 98 25.67 -3.10 -2.56
N MET A 99 24.48 -2.56 -2.30
CA MET A 99 24.29 -1.29 -1.57
C MET A 99 24.60 -1.40 -0.08
N GLY A 100 24.77 -2.61 0.45
CA GLY A 100 25.12 -2.86 1.84
C GLY A 100 24.00 -3.45 2.70
N LEU A 101 22.90 -3.92 2.11
CA LEU A 101 21.80 -4.49 2.89
C LEU A 101 22.26 -5.77 3.63
N PRO A 102 22.10 -5.84 4.96
CA PRO A 102 22.56 -6.97 5.77
C PRO A 102 21.55 -8.13 5.77
N PHE A 103 21.39 -8.81 4.63
CA PHE A 103 20.58 -10.03 4.55
C PHE A 103 21.16 -11.13 5.45
N ASN A 104 20.28 -11.98 6.01
CA ASN A 104 20.69 -13.24 6.64
C ASN A 104 21.43 -14.11 5.64
N ARG A 105 22.35 -14.93 6.17
CA ARG A 105 23.27 -15.70 5.35
C ARG A 105 23.07 -17.20 5.55
N THR A 106 23.13 -17.93 4.45
CA THR A 106 23.33 -19.38 4.41
C THR A 106 24.71 -19.75 4.97
N PRO A 107 24.96 -21.03 5.33
CA PRO A 107 26.30 -21.49 5.71
C PRO A 107 27.38 -21.17 4.67
N GLU A 108 27.03 -21.10 3.39
CA GLU A 108 27.92 -20.77 2.27
C GLU A 108 28.12 -19.26 2.07
N GLY A 109 27.47 -18.40 2.89
CA GLY A 109 27.59 -16.94 2.81
C GLY A 109 26.70 -16.26 1.77
N LYS A 110 25.80 -17.00 1.10
CA LYS A 110 24.77 -16.43 0.20
C LYS A 110 23.58 -15.89 0.99
N ILE A 111 22.74 -15.07 0.36
CA ILE A 111 21.47 -14.60 0.94
C ILE A 111 20.57 -15.79 1.28
N ASP A 112 20.15 -15.90 2.54
CA ASP A 112 19.20 -16.92 2.99
C ASP A 112 17.76 -16.58 2.58
N GLN A 113 16.95 -17.62 2.38
CA GLN A 113 15.57 -17.51 1.91
C GLN A 113 14.63 -18.42 2.71
N ARG A 114 13.46 -17.90 3.07
CA ARG A 114 12.42 -18.64 3.80
C ARG A 114 11.14 -18.82 2.99
N ARG A 115 10.25 -19.67 3.50
CA ARG A 115 8.90 -19.85 2.97
C ARG A 115 8.03 -18.65 3.32
N PHE A 116 7.07 -18.36 2.45
CA PHE A 116 6.07 -17.32 2.66
C PHE A 116 4.76 -17.72 1.98
N GLY A 117 3.64 -17.10 2.35
CA GLY A 117 2.32 -17.50 1.88
C GLY A 117 2.15 -17.35 0.37
N GLY A 118 1.57 -18.36 -0.27
CA GLY A 118 1.28 -18.37 -1.71
C GLY A 118 2.48 -18.53 -2.65
N HIS A 119 3.69 -18.79 -2.15
CA HIS A 119 4.87 -19.06 -2.99
C HIS A 119 5.07 -20.56 -3.19
N THR A 120 5.13 -21.00 -4.44
CA THR A 120 5.23 -22.41 -4.81
C THR A 120 6.26 -22.68 -5.91
N ARG A 121 6.70 -23.94 -6.02
CA ARG A 121 7.47 -24.46 -7.15
C ARG A 121 6.60 -25.27 -8.10
N ASP A 122 7.07 -25.45 -9.33
CA ASP A 122 6.41 -26.23 -10.39
C ASP A 122 4.93 -25.86 -10.61
N HIS A 123 4.61 -24.57 -10.66
CA HIS A 123 3.25 -24.07 -10.91
C HIS A 123 2.21 -24.54 -9.88
N GLY A 124 2.48 -24.37 -8.59
CA GLY A 124 1.50 -24.64 -7.53
C GLY A 124 1.67 -25.97 -6.79
N LYS A 125 2.70 -26.78 -7.08
CA LYS A 125 2.79 -28.14 -6.54
C LYS A 125 3.22 -28.22 -5.08
N ALA A 126 4.17 -27.39 -4.65
CA ALA A 126 4.68 -27.41 -3.29
C ALA A 126 5.24 -26.04 -2.87
N PRO A 127 5.26 -25.70 -1.57
CA PRO A 127 5.87 -24.46 -1.09
C PRO A 127 7.34 -24.33 -1.49
N VAL A 128 7.78 -23.10 -1.80
CA VAL A 128 9.17 -22.77 -2.13
C VAL A 128 9.72 -21.65 -1.24
N ARG A 129 11.04 -21.64 -1.00
CA ARG A 129 11.78 -20.67 -0.20
C ARG A 129 12.35 -19.58 -1.10
N ARG A 130 11.58 -18.50 -1.26
CA ARG A 130 11.96 -17.37 -2.12
C ARG A 130 12.08 -16.02 -1.40
N ALA A 131 11.58 -15.93 -0.18
CA ALA A 131 11.60 -14.69 0.60
C ALA A 131 12.99 -14.43 1.20
N CYS A 132 13.75 -13.51 0.59
CA CYS A 132 15.02 -13.00 1.13
C CYS A 132 14.75 -12.10 2.33
N TYR A 133 15.53 -12.21 3.40
CA TYR A 133 15.20 -11.54 4.65
C TYR A 133 16.40 -11.05 5.48
N ALA A 134 16.13 -10.09 6.36
CA ALA A 134 17.05 -9.62 7.40
C ALA A 134 16.33 -9.65 8.75
N ALA A 135 16.51 -10.74 9.51
CA ALA A 135 15.67 -11.18 10.63
C ALA A 135 14.18 -10.97 10.28
N ASP A 136 13.37 -10.46 11.18
CA ASP A 136 11.99 -10.02 10.93
C ASP A 136 11.87 -8.50 10.75
N ARG A 137 12.92 -7.84 10.26
CA ARG A 137 13.02 -6.38 10.08
C ARG A 137 13.53 -5.99 8.70
N THR A 138 13.16 -6.76 7.68
CA THR A 138 13.68 -6.58 6.32
C THR A 138 13.39 -5.18 5.77
N GLY A 139 12.19 -4.66 6.00
CA GLY A 139 11.79 -3.31 5.60
C GLY A 139 12.61 -2.21 6.26
N HIS A 140 12.91 -2.35 7.56
CA HIS A 140 13.82 -1.45 8.27
C HIS A 140 15.18 -1.41 7.58
N MET A 141 15.76 -2.58 7.28
CA MET A 141 17.07 -2.66 6.64
C MET A 141 17.08 -2.12 5.21
N ILE A 142 16.02 -2.38 4.42
CA ILE A 142 15.84 -1.77 3.09
C ILE A 142 15.80 -0.25 3.21
N LEU A 143 14.97 0.28 4.11
CA LEU A 143 14.77 1.72 4.25
C LEU A 143 16.08 2.43 4.68
N GLN A 144 16.81 1.86 5.64
CA GLN A 144 18.11 2.38 6.06
C GLN A 144 19.15 2.33 4.93
N THR A 145 19.23 1.20 4.20
CA THR A 145 20.18 1.02 3.10
C THR A 145 19.93 2.03 1.98
N LEU A 146 18.66 2.20 1.58
CA LEU A 146 18.28 3.18 0.57
C LEU A 146 18.59 4.60 1.03
N TYR A 147 18.25 4.96 2.26
CA TYR A 147 18.54 6.28 2.81
C TYR A 147 20.05 6.58 2.83
N GLN A 148 20.88 5.63 3.28
CA GLN A 148 22.35 5.76 3.26
C GLN A 148 22.90 5.96 1.84
N ASN A 149 22.31 5.30 0.84
CA ASN A 149 22.69 5.50 -0.55
C ASN A 149 22.21 6.84 -1.10
N CYS A 150 21.03 7.34 -0.71
CA CYS A 150 20.62 8.72 -1.01
C CYS A 150 21.62 9.74 -0.41
N VAL A 151 22.08 9.53 0.83
CA VAL A 151 23.13 10.38 1.46
C VAL A 151 24.44 10.30 0.68
N LYS A 152 24.87 9.10 0.27
CA LYS A 152 26.06 8.92 -0.58
C LYS A 152 25.96 9.66 -1.92
N HIS A 153 24.75 9.74 -2.48
CA HIS A 153 24.46 10.43 -3.73
C HIS A 153 24.11 11.91 -3.56
N ASP A 154 24.20 12.46 -2.34
CA ASP A 154 23.87 13.86 -2.02
C ASP A 154 22.47 14.27 -2.51
N VAL A 155 21.50 13.36 -2.35
CA VAL A 155 20.10 13.62 -2.71
C VAL A 155 19.55 14.75 -1.84
N GLU A 156 18.94 15.75 -2.47
CA GLU A 156 18.34 16.88 -1.79
C GLU A 156 16.95 16.54 -1.23
N PHE A 157 16.83 16.54 0.10
CA PHE A 157 15.59 16.25 0.81
C PHE A 157 14.95 17.51 1.41
N PHE A 158 13.65 17.66 1.17
CA PHE A 158 12.76 18.58 1.85
C PHE A 158 11.93 17.78 2.85
N ASN A 159 12.47 17.66 4.08
CA ASN A 159 11.87 16.89 5.15
C ASN A 159 10.74 17.66 5.82
N GLU A 160 9.65 16.95 6.14
CA GLU A 160 8.43 17.52 6.74
C GLU A 160 7.72 18.53 5.82
N PHE A 161 7.76 18.28 4.51
CA PHE A 161 7.02 18.98 3.48
C PHE A 161 5.81 18.16 3.05
N TYR A 162 4.62 18.68 3.29
CA TYR A 162 3.35 18.04 2.95
C TYR A 162 2.94 18.49 1.54
N ALA A 163 2.95 17.59 0.58
CA ALA A 163 2.35 17.85 -0.73
C ALA A 163 0.83 17.94 -0.58
N LEU A 164 0.26 19.07 -1.01
CA LEU A 164 -1.18 19.34 -0.90
C LEU A 164 -1.88 19.31 -2.24
N ASP A 165 -1.15 19.61 -3.33
CA ASP A 165 -1.69 19.60 -4.68
C ASP A 165 -0.60 19.50 -5.76
N ILE A 166 -1.00 19.27 -7.01
CA ILE A 166 -0.16 19.42 -8.20
C ILE A 166 -0.69 20.45 -9.19
N ALA A 167 0.21 21.13 -9.89
CA ALA A 167 -0.11 21.95 -11.04
C ALA A 167 -0.12 21.07 -12.30
N ILE A 168 -1.22 21.12 -13.05
CA ILE A 168 -1.34 20.54 -14.39
C ILE A 168 -1.61 21.70 -15.36
N THR A 169 -0.79 21.80 -16.39
CA THR A 169 -0.96 22.78 -17.48
C THR A 169 -1.55 22.06 -18.69
N GLU A 170 -2.65 22.58 -19.22
CA GLU A 170 -3.20 22.11 -20.50
C GLU A 170 -2.38 22.69 -21.66
N THR A 171 -1.89 21.80 -22.53
CA THR A 171 -1.15 22.15 -23.74
C THR A 171 -1.89 21.66 -24.98
N GLU A 172 -1.44 22.05 -26.17
CA GLU A 172 -2.00 21.54 -27.43
C GLU A 172 -1.92 20.01 -27.54
N ASP A 173 -0.89 19.41 -26.92
CA ASP A 173 -0.68 17.96 -26.89
C ASP A 173 -1.24 17.26 -25.64
N GLY A 174 -2.13 17.94 -24.89
CA GLY A 174 -2.77 17.43 -23.68
C GLY A 174 -2.16 17.91 -22.35
N PRO A 175 -2.62 17.34 -21.21
CA PRO A 175 -2.21 17.77 -19.88
C PRO A 175 -0.77 17.37 -19.57
N VAL A 176 -0.04 18.32 -18.99
CA VAL A 176 1.34 18.14 -18.53
C VAL A 176 1.40 18.49 -17.04
N ALA A 177 1.93 17.60 -16.21
CA ALA A 177 2.19 17.91 -14.82
C ALA A 177 3.42 18.82 -14.72
N THR A 178 3.25 20.00 -14.13
CA THR A 178 4.27 21.06 -14.13
C THR A 178 4.77 21.40 -12.73
N GLY A 179 4.05 21.09 -11.66
CA GLY A 179 4.59 21.36 -10.33
C GLY A 179 3.86 20.70 -9.17
N VAL A 180 4.45 20.83 -7.99
CA VAL A 180 3.88 20.37 -6.72
C VAL A 180 3.76 21.56 -5.78
N ILE A 181 2.60 21.70 -5.14
CA ILE A 181 2.34 22.72 -4.12
C ILE A 181 2.42 22.03 -2.76
N CYS A 182 3.28 22.55 -1.89
CA CYS A 182 3.60 21.96 -0.60
C CYS A 182 3.44 22.95 0.55
N TYR A 183 3.18 22.41 1.74
CA TYR A 183 3.22 23.10 3.01
C TYR A 183 4.43 22.64 3.82
N GLU A 184 5.31 23.55 4.19
CA GLU A 184 6.43 23.28 5.08
C GLU A 184 5.94 23.27 6.54
N LEU A 185 5.99 22.11 7.20
CA LEU A 185 5.50 21.96 8.58
C LEU A 185 6.20 22.91 9.55
N SER A 186 7.51 23.10 9.40
CA SER A 186 8.33 23.82 10.37
C SER A 186 8.04 25.33 10.44
N THR A 187 7.64 25.92 9.31
CA THR A 187 7.41 27.36 9.16
C THR A 187 5.94 27.72 8.94
N GLY A 188 5.17 26.81 8.35
CA GLY A 188 3.82 27.04 7.85
C GLY A 188 3.76 27.80 6.52
N GLU A 189 4.88 27.87 5.79
CA GLU A 189 4.94 28.49 4.47
C GLU A 189 4.52 27.53 3.35
N LEU A 190 3.88 28.09 2.32
CA LEU A 190 3.62 27.36 1.07
C LEU A 190 4.81 27.47 0.12
N HIS A 191 5.11 26.36 -0.54
CA HIS A 191 6.20 26.21 -1.50
C HIS A 191 5.63 25.68 -2.82
N ILE A 192 6.15 26.18 -3.93
CA ILE A 192 5.84 25.69 -5.27
C ILE A 192 7.11 25.10 -5.86
N PHE A 193 7.08 23.83 -6.22
CA PHE A 193 8.16 23.12 -6.91
C PHE A 193 7.79 22.95 -8.37
N HIS A 194 8.31 23.84 -9.24
CA HIS A 194 8.19 23.74 -10.69
C HIS A 194 9.13 22.65 -11.21
N ALA A 195 8.59 21.68 -11.93
CA ALA A 195 9.31 20.50 -12.38
C ALA A 195 8.96 20.10 -13.81
N LYS A 196 9.89 19.43 -14.49
CA LYS A 196 9.61 18.78 -15.78
C LYS A 196 8.96 17.41 -15.58
N SER A 197 9.32 16.71 -14.50
CA SER A 197 8.70 15.44 -14.14
C SER A 197 8.48 15.32 -12.64
N ILE A 198 7.41 14.61 -12.27
CA ILE A 198 6.96 14.41 -10.89
C ILE A 198 6.70 12.93 -10.66
N VAL A 199 7.26 12.35 -9.59
CA VAL A 199 7.05 10.94 -9.20
C VAL A 199 6.31 10.88 -7.87
N PHE A 200 5.11 10.31 -7.84
CA PHE A 200 4.40 9.99 -6.61
C PHE A 200 4.84 8.65 -6.02
N ALA A 201 5.24 8.65 -4.76
CA ALA A 201 5.64 7.48 -3.98
C ALA A 201 5.17 7.60 -2.52
N THR A 202 3.90 8.00 -2.35
CA THR A 202 3.32 8.47 -1.07
C THR A 202 2.77 7.35 -0.17
N GLY A 203 2.76 6.11 -0.64
CA GLY A 203 2.26 4.96 0.11
C GLY A 203 0.73 4.79 0.06
N GLY A 204 0.21 3.86 0.86
CA GLY A 204 -1.22 3.50 0.88
C GLY A 204 -2.13 4.40 1.73
N SER A 205 -3.36 3.91 1.93
CA SER A 205 -4.46 4.65 2.56
C SER A 205 -5.22 3.86 3.65
N GLY A 206 -4.60 2.87 4.30
CA GLY A 206 -5.30 2.00 5.26
C GLY A 206 -5.76 2.70 6.55
N ARG A 207 -5.42 3.97 6.79
CA ARG A 207 -5.90 4.73 7.97
C ARG A 207 -7.36 5.18 7.91
N MET A 208 -8.09 4.84 6.84
CA MET A 208 -9.55 4.92 6.82
C MET A 208 -10.23 3.75 7.55
N TYR A 209 -9.48 2.74 7.99
CA TYR A 209 -9.97 1.62 8.82
C TYR A 209 -9.56 1.82 10.28
N LYS A 210 -10.41 1.39 11.20
CA LYS A 210 -10.14 1.46 12.65
C LYS A 210 -9.00 0.51 13.02
N THR A 211 -9.07 -0.73 12.55
CA THR A 211 -8.05 -1.74 12.80
C THR A 211 -7.16 -1.89 11.57
N THR A 212 -6.02 -1.20 11.60
CA THR A 212 -5.02 -1.23 10.54
C THR A 212 -3.61 -1.40 11.09
N SER A 213 -2.77 -2.10 10.33
CA SER A 213 -1.33 -2.23 10.61
C SER A 213 -0.53 -1.05 10.07
N ASN A 214 -1.16 -0.17 9.28
CA ASN A 214 -0.51 0.98 8.69
C ASN A 214 -0.12 2.02 9.74
N ALA A 215 0.96 2.75 9.51
CA ALA A 215 1.32 3.91 10.33
C ALA A 215 0.21 4.97 10.30
N HIS A 216 0.15 5.86 11.30
CA HIS A 216 -0.82 6.96 11.35
C HIS A 216 -0.79 7.87 10.12
N THR A 217 0.35 7.88 9.43
CA THR A 217 0.66 8.78 8.31
C THR A 217 0.25 8.22 6.94
N LEU A 218 -0.34 7.02 6.85
CA LEU A 218 -0.79 6.42 5.58
C LEU A 218 -2.25 6.78 5.29
N THR A 219 -2.42 8.00 4.82
CA THR A 219 -3.69 8.70 4.66
C THR A 219 -4.15 8.86 3.21
N GLY A 220 -3.40 8.30 2.26
CA GLY A 220 -3.75 8.29 0.84
C GLY A 220 -3.55 9.62 0.11
N ASP A 221 -2.71 10.53 0.62
CA ASP A 221 -2.59 11.91 0.13
C ASP A 221 -2.31 11.99 -1.37
N GLY A 222 -1.33 11.21 -1.88
CA GLY A 222 -1.02 11.24 -3.31
C GLY A 222 -2.16 10.76 -4.18
N MET A 223 -2.87 9.69 -3.77
CA MET A 223 -4.07 9.23 -4.46
C MET A 223 -5.17 10.29 -4.43
N GLY A 224 -5.36 10.96 -3.28
CA GLY A 224 -6.30 12.07 -3.13
C GLY A 224 -5.97 13.27 -4.03
N ILE A 225 -4.70 13.67 -4.12
CA ILE A 225 -4.24 14.74 -5.01
C ILE A 225 -4.54 14.41 -6.48
N ILE A 226 -4.19 13.20 -6.92
CA ILE A 226 -4.45 12.75 -8.29
C ILE A 226 -5.96 12.73 -8.57
N PHE A 227 -6.75 12.17 -7.66
CA PHE A 227 -8.21 12.08 -7.81
C PHE A 227 -8.88 13.47 -7.88
N ARG A 228 -8.41 14.44 -7.10
CA ARG A 228 -8.88 15.83 -7.14
C ARG A 228 -8.55 16.56 -8.44
N LYS A 229 -7.56 16.10 -9.19
CA LYS A 229 -7.26 16.61 -10.54
C LYS A 229 -8.12 15.97 -11.63
N GLY A 230 -9.13 15.19 -11.27
CA GLY A 230 -10.01 14.48 -12.20
C GLY A 230 -9.34 13.27 -12.86
N LEU A 231 -8.13 12.89 -12.41
CA LEU A 231 -7.44 11.71 -12.88
C LEU A 231 -7.97 10.46 -12.15
N PRO A 232 -7.94 9.29 -12.81
CA PRO A 232 -8.53 8.09 -12.23
C PRO A 232 -7.73 7.52 -11.07
N LEU A 233 -8.43 6.81 -10.19
CA LEU A 233 -7.86 5.76 -9.34
C LEU A 233 -8.35 4.40 -9.82
N GLU A 234 -7.49 3.39 -9.75
CA GLU A 234 -7.73 2.03 -10.22
C GLU A 234 -7.88 1.07 -9.03
N ASP A 235 -8.86 0.16 -9.07
CA ASP A 235 -8.97 -1.01 -8.18
C ASP A 235 -9.02 -0.72 -6.66
N MET A 236 -9.55 0.44 -6.28
CA MET A 236 -9.58 0.91 -4.89
C MET A 236 -10.44 0.05 -3.95
N GLU A 237 -11.36 -0.78 -4.47
CA GLU A 237 -12.15 -1.72 -3.68
C GLU A 237 -11.33 -2.89 -3.12
N PHE A 238 -10.16 -3.16 -3.69
CA PHE A 238 -9.28 -4.24 -3.27
C PHE A 238 -8.36 -3.77 -2.13
N HIS A 239 -8.79 -4.08 -0.92
CA HIS A 239 -7.98 -3.96 0.30
C HIS A 239 -7.58 -5.33 0.80
N GLN A 240 -6.30 -5.49 1.13
CA GLN A 240 -5.80 -6.70 1.77
C GLN A 240 -5.86 -6.56 3.28
N PHE A 241 -6.53 -7.53 3.89
CA PHE A 241 -6.51 -7.75 5.33
C PHE A 241 -5.45 -8.79 5.63
N HIS A 242 -4.39 -8.38 6.33
CA HIS A 242 -3.37 -9.32 6.78
C HIS A 242 -3.98 -10.24 7.84
N PRO A 243 -3.80 -11.57 7.76
CA PRO A 243 -4.44 -12.50 8.69
C PRO A 243 -4.08 -12.23 10.15
N THR A 244 -2.80 -11.98 10.43
CA THR A 244 -2.27 -11.93 11.79
C THR A 244 -1.89 -10.51 12.21
N GLY A 245 -2.87 -9.66 12.52
CA GLY A 245 -2.65 -8.47 13.33
C GLY A 245 -2.98 -8.76 14.80
N LEU A 246 -2.26 -8.16 15.75
CA LEU A 246 -2.57 -8.31 17.18
C LEU A 246 -4.03 -7.89 17.42
N ALA A 247 -4.82 -8.79 18.01
CA ALA A 247 -6.25 -8.56 18.19
C ALA A 247 -6.50 -7.26 18.98
N GLY A 248 -7.42 -6.43 18.47
CA GLY A 248 -7.77 -5.12 19.06
C GLY A 248 -6.80 -3.96 18.77
N LEU A 249 -5.52 -4.23 18.46
CA LEU A 249 -4.51 -3.20 18.19
C LEU A 249 -4.12 -3.06 16.72
N GLY A 250 -4.16 -4.15 15.95
CA GLY A 250 -3.79 -4.18 14.53
C GLY A 250 -2.29 -4.19 14.24
N ILE A 251 -1.42 -4.25 15.26
CA ILE A 251 0.03 -4.35 15.05
C ILE A 251 0.34 -5.66 14.31
N LEU A 252 1.13 -5.56 13.24
CA LEU A 252 1.44 -6.70 12.38
C LEU A 252 2.28 -7.76 13.10
N ILE A 253 1.82 -9.01 13.04
CA ILE A 253 2.61 -10.21 13.27
C ILE A 253 2.92 -10.84 11.90
N SER A 254 4.20 -10.84 11.51
CA SER A 254 4.63 -11.26 10.18
C SER A 254 4.10 -12.64 9.80
N GLU A 255 3.72 -12.79 8.54
CA GLU A 255 3.47 -14.10 7.93
C GLU A 255 4.70 -15.03 7.97
N ALA A 256 5.91 -14.49 8.21
CA ALA A 256 7.09 -15.28 8.52
C ALA A 256 6.86 -16.22 9.73
N VAL A 257 6.03 -15.85 10.71
CA VAL A 257 5.68 -16.74 11.84
C VAL A 257 5.08 -18.05 11.34
N ARG A 258 4.14 -17.98 10.39
CA ARG A 258 3.55 -19.16 9.74
C ARG A 258 4.59 -19.87 8.84
N GLY A 259 5.47 -19.11 8.20
CA GLY A 259 6.60 -19.62 7.41
C GLY A 259 7.60 -20.47 8.21
N GLU A 260 7.83 -20.11 9.47
CA GLU A 260 8.68 -20.86 10.42
C GLU A 260 7.92 -21.97 11.17
N GLY A 261 6.62 -22.13 10.89
CA GLY A 261 5.81 -23.24 11.41
C GLY A 261 4.73 -22.88 12.43
N GLY A 262 4.45 -21.59 12.64
CA GLY A 262 3.35 -21.14 13.48
C GLY A 262 1.98 -21.59 12.94
N ILE A 263 1.07 -21.92 13.85
CA ILE A 263 -0.20 -22.58 13.54
C ILE A 263 -1.37 -21.72 14.00
N LEU A 264 -2.35 -21.48 13.12
CA LEU A 264 -3.59 -20.81 13.51
C LEU A 264 -4.54 -21.78 14.21
N ARG A 265 -5.04 -21.40 15.39
CA ARG A 265 -5.96 -22.19 16.22
C ARG A 265 -7.20 -21.43 16.62
N ASN A 266 -8.35 -22.08 16.58
CA ASN A 266 -9.59 -21.55 17.16
C ASN A 266 -9.67 -21.86 18.67
N VAL A 267 -10.78 -21.50 19.32
CA VAL A 267 -10.96 -21.69 20.77
C VAL A 267 -10.91 -23.16 21.22
N ASP A 268 -11.28 -24.08 20.33
CA ASP A 268 -11.28 -25.53 20.59
C ASP A 268 -9.88 -26.16 20.41
N GLY A 269 -8.88 -25.36 20.01
CA GLY A 269 -7.52 -25.81 19.71
C GLY A 269 -7.36 -26.43 18.32
N GLU A 270 -8.40 -26.44 17.48
CA GLU A 270 -8.38 -26.96 16.11
C GLU A 270 -7.44 -26.12 15.24
N ARG A 271 -6.58 -26.80 14.47
CA ARG A 271 -5.85 -26.18 13.34
C ARG A 271 -6.78 -26.05 12.13
N PHE A 272 -7.69 -25.09 12.21
CA PHE A 272 -8.81 -24.96 11.25
C PHE A 272 -8.36 -24.77 9.80
N MET A 273 -7.16 -24.23 9.53
CA MET A 273 -6.67 -24.06 8.17
C MET A 273 -6.47 -25.38 7.40
N GLU A 274 -6.37 -26.53 8.08
CA GLU A 274 -6.35 -27.85 7.42
C GLU A 274 -7.69 -28.18 6.73
N ARG A 275 -8.80 -27.62 7.23
CA ARG A 275 -10.13 -27.74 6.64
C ARG A 275 -10.35 -26.78 5.49
N TYR A 276 -9.84 -25.54 5.59
CA TYR A 276 -10.05 -24.51 4.56
C TYR A 276 -9.07 -24.57 3.38
N ALA A 277 -7.80 -24.94 3.61
CA ALA A 277 -6.76 -25.03 2.58
C ALA A 277 -5.88 -26.28 2.78
N PRO A 278 -6.34 -27.47 2.38
CA PRO A 278 -5.69 -28.73 2.76
C PRO A 278 -4.22 -28.87 2.33
N THR A 279 -3.84 -28.30 1.17
CA THR A 279 -2.49 -28.45 0.61
C THR A 279 -1.46 -27.63 1.38
N ILE A 280 -1.70 -26.32 1.51
CA ILE A 280 -0.72 -25.38 2.10
C ILE A 280 -1.11 -24.80 3.46
N LYS A 281 -2.31 -25.10 3.96
CA LYS A 281 -2.77 -24.81 5.33
C LYS A 281 -2.59 -23.33 5.68
N ASP A 282 -1.88 -23.04 6.76
CA ASP A 282 -1.61 -21.68 7.26
C ASP A 282 -0.82 -20.82 6.26
N LEU A 283 -0.17 -21.41 5.24
CA LEU A 283 0.53 -20.69 4.16
C LEU A 283 -0.36 -20.41 2.94
N ALA A 284 -1.67 -20.61 3.03
CA ALA A 284 -2.61 -20.12 2.03
C ALA A 284 -2.50 -18.61 1.80
N PRO A 285 -2.94 -18.12 0.62
CA PRO A 285 -3.03 -16.70 0.36
C PRO A 285 -3.81 -15.95 1.44
N ARG A 286 -3.38 -14.71 1.69
CA ARG A 286 -3.88 -13.86 2.78
C ARG A 286 -5.38 -13.70 2.78
N ASP A 287 -6.00 -13.52 1.62
CA ASP A 287 -7.44 -13.36 1.48
C ASP A 287 -8.21 -14.61 1.95
N ILE A 288 -7.71 -15.81 1.65
CA ILE A 288 -8.31 -17.07 2.09
C ILE A 288 -8.16 -17.23 3.61
N VAL A 289 -6.96 -17.04 4.14
CA VAL A 289 -6.70 -17.18 5.58
C VAL A 289 -7.52 -16.16 6.38
N ALA A 290 -7.57 -14.91 5.93
CA ALA A 290 -8.36 -13.86 6.58
C ALA A 290 -9.86 -14.22 6.58
N ARG A 291 -10.43 -14.66 5.45
CA ARG A 291 -11.83 -15.11 5.40
C ARG A 291 -12.08 -16.30 6.32
N SER A 292 -11.21 -17.30 6.34
CA SER A 292 -11.32 -18.45 7.23
C SER A 292 -11.34 -18.04 8.70
N MET A 293 -10.46 -17.11 9.11
CA MET A 293 -10.44 -16.58 10.48
C MET A 293 -11.73 -15.85 10.86
N VAL A 294 -12.26 -15.02 9.95
CA VAL A 294 -13.54 -14.32 10.19
C VAL A 294 -14.69 -15.32 10.30
N LEU A 295 -14.73 -16.36 9.45
CA LEU A 295 -15.75 -17.41 9.52
C LEU A 295 -15.69 -18.19 10.85
N GLU A 296 -14.50 -18.54 11.33
CA GLU A 296 -14.35 -19.19 12.65
C GLU A 296 -14.96 -18.34 13.77
N VAL A 297 -14.71 -17.03 13.75
CA VAL A 297 -15.27 -16.08 14.74
C VAL A 297 -16.78 -15.96 14.59
N LEU A 298 -17.29 -15.75 13.37
CA LEU A 298 -18.73 -15.62 13.10
C LEU A 298 -19.52 -16.90 13.44
N GLU A 299 -18.93 -18.07 13.28
CA GLU A 299 -19.52 -19.36 13.65
C GLU A 299 -19.38 -19.70 15.14
N GLY A 300 -18.89 -18.75 15.97
CA GLY A 300 -18.83 -18.87 17.43
C GLY A 300 -17.64 -19.67 17.96
N ARG A 301 -16.64 -19.95 17.12
CA ARG A 301 -15.37 -20.62 17.46
C ARG A 301 -14.22 -19.65 17.71
N GLY A 302 -14.51 -18.35 17.79
CA GLY A 302 -13.56 -17.35 18.27
C GLY A 302 -13.13 -17.57 19.72
N ALA A 303 -11.91 -17.17 20.02
CA ALA A 303 -11.26 -17.24 21.33
C ALA A 303 -11.46 -15.96 22.15
N GLY A 304 -11.04 -16.02 23.42
CA GLY A 304 -11.17 -14.91 24.37
C GLY A 304 -12.56 -14.78 24.99
N PRO A 305 -12.75 -13.84 25.93
CA PRO A 305 -14.01 -13.64 26.63
C PRO A 305 -15.17 -13.23 25.70
N ASN A 306 -14.85 -12.55 24.59
CA ASN A 306 -15.82 -12.05 23.62
C ASN A 306 -15.98 -12.93 22.37
N LYS A 307 -15.16 -13.99 22.23
CA LYS A 307 -15.09 -14.83 21.03
C LYS A 307 -14.82 -14.06 19.74
N ASP A 308 -13.95 -13.06 19.78
CA ASP A 308 -13.74 -12.06 18.71
C ASP A 308 -12.36 -12.14 18.02
N TYR A 309 -11.54 -13.14 18.34
CA TYR A 309 -10.25 -13.39 17.69
C TYR A 309 -9.91 -14.88 17.59
N VAL A 310 -8.77 -15.23 16.99
CA VAL A 310 -8.19 -16.59 17.02
C VAL A 310 -6.75 -16.52 17.53
N TYR A 311 -6.09 -17.66 17.69
CA TYR A 311 -4.70 -17.71 18.14
C TYR A 311 -3.73 -18.01 17.01
N ILE A 312 -2.52 -17.43 17.07
CA ILE A 312 -1.33 -17.97 16.40
C ILE A 312 -0.45 -18.64 17.48
N ASP A 313 -0.24 -19.95 17.31
CA ASP A 313 0.51 -20.79 18.24
C ASP A 313 1.89 -21.10 17.68
N VAL A 314 2.93 -20.77 18.46
CA VAL A 314 4.34 -21.04 18.17
C VAL A 314 5.02 -21.80 19.31
N THR A 315 4.26 -22.28 20.30
CA THR A 315 4.81 -22.91 21.52
C THR A 315 5.55 -24.22 21.23
N HIS A 316 5.34 -24.82 20.07
CA HIS A 316 6.06 -26.00 19.58
C HIS A 316 7.37 -25.69 18.84
N ILE A 317 7.67 -24.41 18.58
CA ILE A 317 8.89 -23.98 17.90
C ILE A 317 9.97 -23.74 18.96
N PRO A 318 11.21 -24.26 18.79
CA PRO A 318 12.30 -24.01 19.73
C PRO A 318 12.55 -22.52 19.94
N GLU A 319 12.75 -22.11 21.19
CA GLU A 319 12.96 -20.70 21.58
C GLU A 319 14.13 -20.08 20.84
N GLU A 320 15.21 -20.83 20.61
CA GLU A 320 16.39 -20.34 19.88
C GLU A 320 16.06 -19.97 18.43
N VAL A 321 15.13 -20.69 17.79
CA VAL A 321 14.68 -20.37 16.42
C VAL A 321 13.83 -19.10 16.42
N LEU A 322 12.98 -18.92 17.44
CA LEU A 322 12.14 -17.73 17.58
C LEU A 322 13.00 -16.49 17.82
N ASP A 323 13.97 -16.57 18.72
CA ASP A 323 14.87 -15.46 19.05
C ASP A 323 15.80 -15.08 17.89
N GLU A 324 16.27 -16.06 17.11
CA GLU A 324 17.14 -15.80 15.95
C GLU A 324 16.36 -15.18 14.78
N LYS A 325 15.15 -15.69 14.49
CA LYS A 325 14.45 -15.39 13.24
C LYS A 325 13.27 -14.43 13.35
N LEU A 326 12.65 -14.34 14.53
CA LEU A 326 11.42 -13.59 14.80
C LEU A 326 11.50 -12.68 16.05
N PRO A 327 12.66 -12.03 16.36
CA PRO A 327 12.85 -11.33 17.63
C PRO A 327 11.86 -10.17 17.86
N ASP A 328 11.66 -9.29 16.89
CA ASP A 328 10.82 -8.10 17.04
C ASP A 328 9.35 -8.51 17.26
N ILE A 329 8.91 -9.55 16.56
CA ILE A 329 7.55 -10.08 16.67
C ILE A 329 7.29 -10.65 18.08
N MET A 330 8.26 -11.36 18.66
CA MET A 330 8.15 -11.86 20.03
C MET A 330 8.07 -10.71 21.03
N GLU A 331 8.86 -9.65 20.81
CA GLU A 331 8.82 -8.45 21.63
C GLU A 331 7.48 -7.70 21.54
N PHE A 332 6.85 -7.62 20.36
CA PHE A 332 5.54 -6.98 20.22
C PHE A 332 4.45 -7.70 21.01
N SER A 333 4.39 -9.04 20.95
CA SER A 333 3.42 -9.80 21.75
C SER A 333 3.61 -9.58 23.24
N ARG A 334 4.86 -9.60 23.72
CA ARG A 334 5.21 -9.37 25.13
C ARG A 334 4.87 -7.95 25.58
N THR A 335 5.20 -6.96 24.76
CA THR A 335 5.06 -5.53 25.09
C THR A 335 3.61 -5.08 25.07
N TYR A 336 2.86 -5.44 24.03
CA TYR A 336 1.54 -4.87 23.78
C TYR A 336 0.39 -5.70 24.34
N LEU A 337 0.56 -7.02 24.46
CA LEU A 337 -0.46 -7.92 25.01
C LEU A 337 -0.06 -8.56 26.34
N GLY A 338 1.20 -8.43 26.77
CA GLY A 338 1.70 -9.13 27.96
C GLY A 338 1.81 -10.65 27.76
N VAL A 339 1.79 -11.11 26.51
CA VAL A 339 1.78 -12.53 26.13
C VAL A 339 3.19 -12.95 25.75
N ASP A 340 3.69 -14.03 26.36
CA ASP A 340 4.98 -14.63 25.99
C ASP A 340 4.76 -15.76 24.97
N PRO A 341 5.09 -15.57 23.67
CA PRO A 341 4.73 -16.53 22.63
C PRO A 341 5.39 -17.91 22.78
N VAL A 342 6.50 -17.97 23.53
CA VAL A 342 7.18 -19.23 23.87
C VAL A 342 6.32 -20.10 24.81
N LYS A 343 5.44 -19.48 25.61
CA LYS A 343 4.68 -20.15 26.65
C LYS A 343 3.20 -20.30 26.32
N GLU A 344 2.63 -19.36 25.57
CA GLU A 344 1.20 -19.36 25.26
C GLU A 344 0.89 -18.76 23.88
N PRO A 345 -0.22 -19.16 23.23
CA PRO A 345 -0.59 -18.65 21.91
C PRO A 345 -0.96 -17.15 21.91
N VAL A 346 -0.68 -16.46 20.79
CA VAL A 346 -0.89 -15.01 20.67
C VAL A 346 -2.26 -14.69 20.05
N PRO A 347 -3.08 -13.80 20.64
CA PRO A 347 -4.33 -13.32 20.05
C PRO A 347 -4.12 -12.55 18.75
N VAL A 348 -4.77 -13.00 17.67
CA VAL A 348 -4.67 -12.38 16.34
C VAL A 348 -6.01 -12.31 15.62
N TYR A 349 -6.19 -11.27 14.81
CA TYR A 349 -7.36 -11.10 13.95
C TYR A 349 -7.01 -10.36 12.65
N PRO A 350 -7.76 -10.60 11.54
CA PRO A 350 -7.48 -9.93 10.29
C PRO A 350 -7.54 -8.41 10.42
N THR A 351 -6.56 -7.74 9.83
CA THR A 351 -6.31 -6.31 10.01
C THR A 351 -6.02 -5.66 8.66
N CYS A 352 -6.61 -4.50 8.36
CA CYS A 352 -6.30 -3.77 7.12
C CYS A 352 -4.78 -3.52 7.01
N HIS A 353 -4.20 -3.77 5.83
CA HIS A 353 -2.75 -3.84 5.71
C HIS A 353 -2.18 -3.20 4.45
N TYR A 354 -2.83 -3.39 3.31
CA TYR A 354 -2.31 -2.94 2.02
C TYR A 354 -3.48 -2.64 1.08
N VAL A 355 -3.42 -1.52 0.38
CA VAL A 355 -4.35 -1.23 -0.73
C VAL A 355 -3.74 -1.73 -2.02
N MET A 356 -4.45 -2.60 -2.77
CA MET A 356 -3.95 -3.11 -4.05
C MET A 356 -4.15 -2.10 -5.17
N GLY A 357 -5.23 -1.33 -5.11
CA GLY A 357 -5.50 -0.22 -6.02
C GLY A 357 -4.61 0.99 -5.77
N GLY A 358 -4.78 2.01 -6.61
CA GLY A 358 -4.03 3.26 -6.53
C GLY A 358 -4.06 4.05 -7.83
N ILE A 359 -3.03 4.85 -8.06
CA ILE A 359 -2.85 5.64 -9.29
C ILE A 359 -2.49 4.70 -10.45
N PRO A 360 -3.31 4.58 -11.51
CA PRO A 360 -3.03 3.68 -12.62
C PRO A 360 -1.77 4.13 -13.37
N THR A 361 -0.88 3.19 -13.68
CA THR A 361 0.40 3.47 -14.34
C THR A 361 0.69 2.49 -15.47
N LYS A 362 1.57 2.89 -16.39
CA LYS A 362 2.28 1.96 -17.27
C LYS A 362 3.47 1.33 -16.53
N ILE A 363 4.10 0.33 -17.15
CA ILE A 363 5.23 -0.43 -16.61
C ILE A 363 6.44 0.45 -16.19
N ASN A 364 6.65 1.62 -16.81
CA ASN A 364 7.74 2.52 -16.39
C ASN A 364 7.29 3.58 -15.39
N GLY A 365 6.07 3.47 -14.89
CA GLY A 365 5.50 4.35 -13.87
C GLY A 365 4.72 5.54 -14.42
N GLU A 366 4.60 5.73 -15.74
CA GLU A 366 3.84 6.84 -16.32
C GLU A 366 2.37 6.76 -15.89
N VAL A 367 1.84 7.84 -15.30
CA VAL A 367 0.44 7.89 -14.83
C VAL A 367 -0.52 7.96 -16.00
N LEU A 368 -1.54 7.11 -15.96
CA LEU A 368 -2.62 7.05 -16.93
C LEU A 368 -3.72 8.08 -16.58
N ARG A 369 -4.17 8.84 -17.58
CA ARG A 369 -5.35 9.73 -17.44
C ARG A 369 -6.66 9.03 -17.80
N ASN A 370 -6.56 7.93 -18.54
CA ASN A 370 -7.63 7.02 -18.94
C ASN A 370 -6.99 5.68 -19.33
N ASN A 371 -7.69 4.81 -20.04
CA ASN A 371 -7.20 3.46 -20.34
C ASN A 371 -5.91 3.44 -21.18
N ASP A 372 -5.65 4.45 -22.01
CA ASP A 372 -4.61 4.40 -23.05
C ASP A 372 -3.56 5.52 -22.92
N GLU A 373 -4.01 6.70 -22.51
CA GLU A 373 -3.23 7.93 -22.54
C GLU A 373 -2.59 8.25 -21.19
N ILE A 374 -1.39 8.83 -21.25
CA ILE A 374 -0.64 9.24 -20.07
C ILE A 374 -0.83 10.73 -19.78
N VAL A 375 -0.60 11.13 -18.54
CA VAL A 375 -0.30 12.53 -18.20
C VAL A 375 1.20 12.74 -18.37
N LYS A 376 1.59 13.66 -19.25
CA LYS A 376 3.02 13.92 -19.52
C LYS A 376 3.69 14.47 -18.27
N GLY A 377 4.91 14.00 -18.00
CA GLY A 377 5.69 14.42 -16.83
C GLY A 377 5.19 13.88 -15.49
N LEU A 378 4.20 12.97 -15.46
CA LEU A 378 3.66 12.44 -14.21
C LEU A 378 3.89 10.94 -14.08
N TYR A 379 4.43 10.53 -12.94
CA TYR A 379 4.78 9.15 -12.64
C TYR A 379 4.28 8.74 -11.24
N ALA A 380 4.08 7.44 -11.01
CA ALA A 380 3.83 6.89 -9.68
C ALA A 380 4.54 5.53 -9.49
N ALA A 381 4.93 5.22 -8.25
CA ALA A 381 5.56 3.95 -7.90
C ALA A 381 5.29 3.54 -6.44
N GLY A 382 5.33 2.24 -6.17
CA GLY A 382 5.04 1.67 -4.86
C GLY A 382 3.54 1.63 -4.56
N GLU A 383 3.17 1.56 -3.27
CA GLU A 383 1.78 1.28 -2.87
C GLU A 383 0.75 2.34 -3.30
N CYS A 384 1.16 3.56 -3.64
CA CYS A 384 0.23 4.54 -4.21
C CYS A 384 -0.07 4.29 -5.69
N ALA A 385 0.68 3.42 -6.37
CA ALA A 385 0.54 3.11 -7.78
C ALA A 385 -0.17 1.76 -7.99
N CYS A 386 -0.94 1.69 -9.06
CA CYS A 386 -1.55 0.47 -9.58
C CYS A 386 -0.98 0.23 -10.98
N VAL A 387 0.01 -0.67 -11.09
CA VAL A 387 0.67 -0.99 -12.37
C VAL A 387 -0.20 -1.85 -13.31
N SER A 388 -0.86 -2.95 -12.93
CA SER A 388 -1.06 -3.61 -11.62
C SER A 388 -0.33 -4.96 -11.51
N VAL A 389 0.61 -5.10 -10.57
CA VAL A 389 1.32 -6.36 -10.31
C VAL A 389 0.71 -7.23 -9.20
N HIS A 390 -0.30 -6.70 -8.50
CA HIS A 390 -0.91 -7.35 -7.35
C HIS A 390 -2.33 -7.81 -7.61
N GLY A 391 -3.01 -7.24 -8.60
CA GLY A 391 -4.41 -7.52 -8.92
C GLY A 391 -5.30 -7.47 -7.68
N ALA A 392 -6.17 -8.47 -7.53
CA ALA A 392 -7.13 -8.52 -6.43
C ALA A 392 -6.56 -8.99 -5.09
N ASN A 393 -5.32 -9.51 -5.04
CA ASN A 393 -4.68 -9.93 -3.80
C ASN A 393 -3.15 -10.01 -3.95
N ARG A 394 -2.45 -9.18 -3.18
CA ARG A 394 -1.00 -9.18 -3.15
C ARG A 394 -0.41 -10.42 -2.44
N LEU A 395 0.60 -11.06 -3.03
CA LEU A 395 1.42 -12.04 -2.29
C LEU A 395 2.34 -11.36 -1.27
N GLY A 396 2.53 -12.01 -0.12
CA GLY A 396 3.50 -11.57 0.86
C GLY A 396 4.89 -11.44 0.24
N THR A 397 5.68 -10.45 0.69
CA THR A 397 7.02 -10.07 0.15
C THR A 397 7.07 -9.42 -1.23
N ASN A 398 6.00 -9.47 -2.05
CA ASN A 398 5.96 -8.80 -3.36
C ASN A 398 5.96 -7.26 -3.26
N SER A 399 5.48 -6.65 -2.17
CA SER A 399 5.46 -5.17 -2.04
C SER A 399 6.87 -4.57 -1.92
N LEU A 400 7.76 -5.18 -1.11
CA LEU A 400 9.16 -4.73 -1.03
C LEU A 400 9.91 -4.96 -2.34
N LEU A 401 9.47 -5.93 -3.14
CA LEU A 401 9.98 -6.14 -4.49
C LEU A 401 9.50 -5.03 -5.43
N ASP A 402 8.19 -4.80 -5.49
CA ASP A 402 7.54 -3.76 -6.28
C ASP A 402 8.21 -2.40 -6.09
N ILE A 403 8.34 -1.92 -4.84
CA ILE A 403 8.94 -0.61 -4.58
C ILE A 403 10.37 -0.48 -5.13
N ASN A 404 11.13 -1.59 -5.18
CA ASN A 404 12.51 -1.57 -5.67
C ASN A 404 12.57 -1.66 -7.20
N VAL A 405 11.67 -2.42 -7.83
CA VAL A 405 11.59 -2.53 -9.29
C VAL A 405 10.95 -1.28 -9.88
N PHE A 406 9.72 -0.93 -9.49
CA PHE A 406 8.99 0.17 -10.11
C PHE A 406 9.46 1.54 -9.62
N GLY A 407 9.99 1.64 -8.39
CA GLY A 407 10.71 2.84 -7.97
C GLY A 407 11.93 3.12 -8.85
N ARG A 408 12.69 2.08 -9.19
CA ARG A 408 13.83 2.18 -10.12
C ARG A 408 13.38 2.62 -11.51
N ARG A 409 12.38 1.94 -12.07
CA ARG A 409 11.86 2.23 -13.42
C ARG A 409 11.33 3.66 -13.52
N ALA A 410 10.52 4.10 -12.56
CA ALA A 410 9.98 5.45 -12.52
C ALA A 410 11.08 6.51 -12.37
N GLY A 411 12.08 6.28 -11.53
CA GLY A 411 13.22 7.20 -11.37
C GLY A 411 14.03 7.38 -12.66
N ILE A 412 14.29 6.28 -13.38
CA ILE A 412 14.98 6.32 -14.67
C ILE A 412 14.13 7.06 -15.72
N ALA A 413 12.86 6.66 -15.87
CA ALA A 413 11.97 7.22 -16.88
C ALA A 413 11.69 8.71 -16.66
N ALA A 414 11.49 9.15 -15.42
CA ALA A 414 11.28 10.55 -15.07
C ALA A 414 12.53 11.39 -15.39
N ALA A 415 13.73 10.89 -15.06
CA ALA A 415 14.97 11.60 -15.39
C ALA A 415 15.23 11.68 -16.90
N GLU A 416 14.96 10.60 -17.65
CA GLU A 416 15.05 10.59 -19.12
C GLU A 416 14.08 11.60 -19.75
N TYR A 417 12.83 11.64 -19.27
CA TYR A 417 11.84 12.60 -19.71
C TYR A 417 12.29 14.04 -19.43
N ALA A 418 12.74 14.33 -18.21
CA ALA A 418 13.19 15.67 -17.81
C ALA A 418 14.42 16.15 -18.60
N ASN A 419 15.31 15.24 -19.00
CA ASN A 419 16.47 15.56 -19.83
C ASN A 419 16.12 15.77 -21.32
N SER A 420 14.98 15.25 -21.77
CA SER A 420 14.51 15.34 -23.15
C SER A 420 13.51 16.46 -23.41
N THR A 421 13.06 17.15 -22.36
CA THR A 421 11.99 18.15 -22.43
C THR A 421 12.42 19.47 -21.80
N GLU A 422 11.77 20.55 -22.22
CA GLU A 422 11.90 21.87 -21.60
C GLU A 422 10.83 22.06 -20.52
N PHE A 423 11.03 23.05 -19.65
CA PHE A 423 9.99 23.44 -18.71
C PHE A 423 8.77 23.98 -19.45
N VAL A 424 7.59 23.48 -19.09
CA VAL A 424 6.30 24.04 -19.48
C VAL A 424 5.85 25.04 -18.41
N ASP A 425 5.29 26.18 -18.82
CA ASP A 425 4.82 27.20 -17.89
C ASP A 425 3.72 26.66 -16.97
N MET A 426 3.73 27.09 -15.70
CA MET A 426 2.67 26.77 -14.74
C MET A 426 1.44 27.66 -15.01
N PRO A 427 0.24 27.26 -14.53
CA PRO A 427 -0.90 28.16 -14.45
C PRO A 427 -0.55 29.45 -13.69
N GLU A 428 -1.22 30.58 -14.00
CA GLU A 428 -0.90 31.89 -13.39
C GLU A 428 -0.97 31.89 -11.85
N THR A 429 -1.88 31.11 -11.28
CA THR A 429 -2.12 31.04 -9.83
C THR A 429 -2.12 29.58 -9.34
N PRO A 430 -0.99 28.86 -9.43
CA PRO A 430 -0.96 27.41 -9.22
C PRO A 430 -1.23 27.00 -7.77
N ALA A 431 -1.07 27.92 -6.81
CA ALA A 431 -1.32 27.68 -5.39
C ALA A 431 -2.69 28.19 -4.88
N ALA A 432 -3.49 28.88 -5.71
CA ALA A 432 -4.70 29.56 -5.22
C ALA A 432 -5.69 28.62 -4.52
N MET A 433 -5.91 27.42 -5.07
CA MET A 433 -6.79 26.42 -4.45
C MET A 433 -6.29 26.00 -3.07
N VAL A 434 -4.97 25.82 -2.91
CA VAL A 434 -4.37 25.43 -1.62
C VAL A 434 -4.41 26.58 -0.62
N GLU A 435 -4.17 27.81 -1.06
CA GLU A 435 -4.28 29.01 -0.22
C GLU A 435 -5.71 29.17 0.32
N ASP A 436 -6.70 29.02 -0.55
CA ASP A 436 -8.12 29.07 -0.17
C ASP A 436 -8.47 27.90 0.75
N TRP A 437 -8.03 26.68 0.45
CA TRP A 437 -8.33 25.49 1.23
C TRP A 437 -7.77 25.58 2.66
N VAL A 438 -6.50 25.96 2.81
CA VAL A 438 -5.85 26.17 4.11
C VAL A 438 -6.51 27.34 4.86
N GLY A 439 -6.81 28.43 4.14
CA GLY A 439 -7.48 29.60 4.70
C GLY A 439 -8.86 29.28 5.26
N VAL A 440 -9.66 28.50 4.51
CA VAL A 440 -10.96 28.00 4.94
C VAL A 440 -10.80 27.13 6.18
N ILE A 441 -9.99 26.06 6.16
CA ILE A 441 -9.84 25.15 7.31
C ILE A 441 -9.41 25.90 8.60
N LEU A 442 -8.52 26.89 8.47
CA LEU A 442 -8.08 27.69 9.63
C LEU A 442 -9.11 28.71 10.11
N SER A 443 -10.10 29.07 9.32
CA SER A 443 -11.12 30.04 9.72
C SER A 443 -12.02 29.50 10.84
N ASP A 444 -12.53 30.38 11.70
CA ASP A 444 -13.42 29.99 12.82
C ASP A 444 -14.86 29.81 12.32
N HIS A 445 -15.15 28.61 11.83
CA HIS A 445 -16.42 28.29 11.20
C HIS A 445 -16.79 26.82 11.41
N GLY A 446 -17.09 26.42 12.66
CA GLY A 446 -17.45 25.04 12.90
C GLY A 446 -17.76 24.69 14.35
N HIS A 447 -18.16 23.46 14.54
CA HIS A 447 -18.41 22.84 15.85
C HIS A 447 -18.04 21.36 15.88
N GLU A 448 -17.66 20.78 14.73
CA GLU A 448 -17.23 19.39 14.61
C GLU A 448 -15.73 19.25 14.91
N ARG A 449 -15.37 18.16 15.57
CA ARG A 449 -13.98 17.82 15.85
C ARG A 449 -13.47 16.84 14.80
N VAL A 450 -12.29 17.13 14.25
CA VAL A 450 -11.61 16.26 13.27
C VAL A 450 -11.48 14.82 13.78
N ALA A 451 -11.13 14.65 15.06
CA ALA A 451 -10.97 13.33 15.68
C ALA A 451 -12.28 12.51 15.74
N ASP A 452 -13.43 13.17 15.92
CA ASP A 452 -14.72 12.49 16.03
C ASP A 452 -15.14 11.97 14.65
N ILE A 453 -15.08 12.83 13.62
CA ILE A 453 -15.34 12.44 12.23
C ILE A 453 -14.41 11.31 11.80
N ARG A 454 -13.11 11.39 12.12
CA ARG A 454 -12.13 10.35 11.79
C ARG A 454 -12.47 9.02 12.47
N THR A 455 -12.84 9.05 13.75
CA THR A 455 -13.20 7.85 14.51
C THR A 455 -14.45 7.19 13.93
N GLU A 456 -15.46 7.99 13.58
CA GLU A 456 -16.70 7.49 12.98
C GLU A 456 -16.47 6.91 11.57
N LEU A 457 -15.64 7.57 10.74
CA LEU A 457 -15.22 7.05 9.44
C LEU A 457 -14.57 5.67 9.58
N GLN A 458 -13.56 5.60 10.44
CA GLN A 458 -12.80 4.37 10.70
C GLN A 458 -13.68 3.24 11.20
N GLN A 459 -14.63 3.55 12.08
CA GLN A 459 -15.57 2.57 12.61
C GLN A 459 -16.57 2.09 11.55
N SER A 460 -17.09 2.99 10.69
CA SER A 460 -18.00 2.60 9.60
C SER A 460 -17.30 1.71 8.57
N MET A 461 -16.08 2.05 8.18
CA MET A 461 -15.28 1.23 7.24
C MET A 461 -14.99 -0.16 7.79
N ASP A 462 -14.56 -0.29 9.06
CA ASP A 462 -14.32 -1.61 9.70
C ASP A 462 -15.60 -2.45 9.80
N ASN A 463 -16.75 -1.83 10.08
CA ASN A 463 -18.01 -2.55 10.22
C ASN A 463 -18.59 -3.01 8.89
N ASN A 464 -18.46 -2.18 7.86
CA ASN A 464 -19.28 -2.29 6.66
C ASN A 464 -18.50 -2.62 5.38
N ALA A 465 -17.20 -2.29 5.32
CA ALA A 465 -16.34 -2.44 4.14
C ALA A 465 -15.09 -3.31 4.41
N SER A 466 -15.18 -4.22 5.39
CA SER A 466 -14.07 -5.10 5.80
C SER A 466 -13.99 -6.38 4.94
N VAL A 467 -13.52 -7.49 5.53
CA VAL A 467 -13.26 -8.79 4.86
C VAL A 467 -14.47 -9.33 4.10
N PHE A 468 -15.64 -9.36 4.75
CA PHE A 468 -16.91 -9.75 4.13
C PHE A 468 -17.83 -8.55 3.97
N ARG A 469 -18.46 -8.46 2.80
CA ARG A 469 -19.27 -7.31 2.38
C ARG A 469 -20.61 -7.78 1.85
N THR A 470 -21.60 -6.91 1.90
CA THR A 470 -22.92 -7.10 1.29
C THR A 470 -23.40 -5.78 0.71
N GLU A 471 -24.38 -5.81 -0.19
CA GLU A 471 -25.02 -4.58 -0.72
C GLU A 471 -25.53 -3.67 0.41
N GLU A 472 -26.19 -4.25 1.42
CA GLU A 472 -26.74 -3.52 2.57
C GLU A 472 -25.64 -2.78 3.35
N ARG A 473 -24.57 -3.49 3.74
CA ARG A 473 -23.46 -2.91 4.49
C ARG A 473 -22.74 -1.83 3.69
N LEU A 474 -22.43 -2.10 2.43
CA LEU A 474 -21.74 -1.12 1.57
C LEU A 474 -22.59 0.11 1.30
N THR A 475 -23.90 -0.04 1.14
CA THR A 475 -24.82 1.10 1.02
C THR A 475 -24.86 1.93 2.30
N GLN A 476 -24.83 1.27 3.47
CA GLN A 476 -24.73 1.97 4.75
C GLN A 476 -23.39 2.72 4.89
N ALA A 477 -22.27 2.09 4.54
CA ALA A 477 -20.96 2.75 4.54
C ALA A 477 -20.95 3.99 3.65
N LEU A 478 -21.52 3.89 2.44
CA LEU A 478 -21.59 5.03 1.51
C LEU A 478 -22.38 6.19 2.09
N LYS A 479 -23.52 5.88 2.72
CA LYS A 479 -24.35 6.88 3.40
C LYS A 479 -23.59 7.55 4.56
N ASP A 480 -22.91 6.76 5.38
CA ASP A 480 -22.12 7.25 6.52
C ASP A 480 -20.98 8.16 6.03
N VAL A 481 -20.21 7.71 5.04
CA VAL A 481 -19.10 8.49 4.47
C VAL A 481 -19.61 9.82 3.90
N ARG A 482 -20.72 9.84 3.17
CA ARG A 482 -21.30 11.08 2.64
C ARG A 482 -21.76 12.03 3.74
N ALA A 483 -22.40 11.52 4.80
CA ALA A 483 -22.77 12.34 5.95
C ALA A 483 -21.54 12.90 6.69
N LEU A 484 -20.47 12.12 6.80
CA LEU A 484 -19.21 12.58 7.39
C LEU A 484 -18.51 13.64 6.51
N LYS A 485 -18.62 13.55 5.18
CA LYS A 485 -18.16 14.57 4.24
C LYS A 485 -18.95 15.88 4.35
N GLU A 486 -20.25 15.81 4.65
CA GLU A 486 -21.05 16.99 4.98
C GLU A 486 -20.55 17.65 6.27
N ARG A 487 -20.38 16.86 7.34
CA ARG A 487 -19.87 17.32 8.64
C ARG A 487 -18.45 17.89 8.56
N TYR A 488 -17.61 17.36 7.67
CA TYR A 488 -16.26 17.85 7.43
C TYR A 488 -16.23 19.35 7.05
N ASN A 489 -17.29 19.87 6.41
CA ASN A 489 -17.39 21.30 6.09
C ASN A 489 -17.64 22.20 7.32
N HIS A 490 -17.83 21.61 8.50
CA HIS A 490 -18.11 22.31 9.76
C HIS A 490 -17.09 21.98 10.85
N ILE A 491 -15.89 21.52 10.46
CA ILE A 491 -14.80 21.25 11.40
C ILE A 491 -14.22 22.52 11.99
N THR A 492 -13.49 22.38 13.09
CA THR A 492 -12.67 23.46 13.65
C THR A 492 -11.29 22.94 13.99
N VAL A 493 -10.27 23.54 13.37
CA VAL A 493 -8.89 23.42 13.82
C VAL A 493 -8.69 24.38 14.98
N GLN A 494 -8.30 23.86 16.14
CA GLN A 494 -8.08 24.64 17.36
C GLN A 494 -6.73 25.34 17.34
N ASP A 495 -5.70 24.70 16.81
CA ASP A 495 -4.40 25.34 16.64
C ASP A 495 -4.42 26.31 15.44
N LYS A 496 -4.37 27.61 15.73
CA LYS A 496 -4.29 28.67 14.71
C LYS A 496 -2.85 29.12 14.43
N GLY A 497 -1.87 28.44 15.04
CA GLY A 497 -0.45 28.66 14.83
C GLY A 497 -0.02 28.28 13.41
N LYS A 498 1.19 28.74 13.03
CA LYS A 498 1.79 28.40 11.73
C LYS A 498 2.87 27.33 11.83
N ARG A 499 3.65 27.33 12.91
CA ARG A 499 4.78 26.42 13.09
C ARG A 499 4.30 25.10 13.67
N TYR A 500 4.63 24.01 13.02
CA TYR A 500 4.29 22.65 13.44
C TYR A 500 2.80 22.45 13.76
N ASN A 501 1.92 23.07 12.96
CA ASN A 501 0.49 22.95 13.13
C ASN A 501 -0.01 21.58 12.63
N SER A 502 0.11 20.56 13.49
CA SER A 502 -0.34 19.21 13.17
C SER A 502 -1.87 19.09 13.14
N ASP A 503 -2.60 19.92 13.89
CA ASP A 503 -4.07 19.92 13.91
C ASP A 503 -4.64 20.29 12.52
N LEU A 504 -4.06 21.30 11.87
CA LEU A 504 -4.36 21.65 10.48
C LEU A 504 -4.08 20.49 9.50
N LEU A 505 -2.91 19.89 9.59
CA LEU A 505 -2.51 18.85 8.64
C LEU A 505 -3.29 17.55 8.83
N GLU A 506 -3.63 17.22 10.07
CA GLU A 506 -4.52 16.12 10.40
C GLU A 506 -5.96 16.33 9.87
N ALA A 507 -6.43 17.58 9.82
CA ALA A 507 -7.69 17.94 9.18
C ALA A 507 -7.60 17.75 7.66
N ILE A 508 -6.54 18.25 7.03
CA ILE A 508 -6.25 18.06 5.60
C ILE A 508 -6.22 16.57 5.23
N GLU A 509 -5.49 15.77 6.00
CA GLU A 509 -5.38 14.31 5.80
C GLU A 509 -6.73 13.60 5.96
N LEU A 510 -7.59 14.07 6.87
CA LEU A 510 -8.96 13.54 6.99
C LEU A 510 -9.76 13.78 5.70
N GLY A 511 -9.58 14.92 5.04
CA GLY A 511 -10.20 15.18 3.75
C GLY A 511 -9.82 14.13 2.69
N PHE A 512 -8.55 13.74 2.63
CA PHE A 512 -8.10 12.67 1.74
C PHE A 512 -8.67 11.30 2.14
N LEU A 513 -8.66 10.96 3.44
CA LEU A 513 -9.24 9.70 3.93
C LEU A 513 -10.73 9.55 3.57
N LEU A 514 -11.52 10.62 3.67
CA LEU A 514 -12.93 10.62 3.30
C LEU A 514 -13.14 10.34 1.81
N GLU A 515 -12.29 10.88 0.93
CA GLU A 515 -12.34 10.60 -0.50
C GLU A 515 -11.92 9.17 -0.81
N MET A 516 -10.82 8.69 -0.21
CA MET A 516 -10.37 7.30 -0.40
C MET A 516 -11.41 6.29 0.06
N ALA A 517 -12.10 6.58 1.17
CA ALA A 517 -13.18 5.75 1.67
C ALA A 517 -14.38 5.71 0.71
N GLU A 518 -14.82 6.85 0.19
CA GLU A 518 -15.94 6.87 -0.75
C GLU A 518 -15.60 6.13 -2.05
N VAL A 519 -14.40 6.37 -2.62
CA VAL A 519 -13.95 5.67 -3.84
C VAL A 519 -13.91 4.16 -3.61
N THR A 520 -13.38 3.72 -2.47
CA THR A 520 -13.32 2.30 -2.08
C THR A 520 -14.72 1.68 -1.99
N VAL A 521 -15.66 2.36 -1.32
CA VAL A 521 -17.02 1.85 -1.12
C VAL A 521 -17.81 1.83 -2.43
N VAL A 522 -17.70 2.87 -3.26
CA VAL A 522 -18.37 2.95 -4.57
C VAL A 522 -17.86 1.84 -5.50
N GLY A 523 -16.55 1.62 -5.57
CA GLY A 523 -15.98 0.49 -6.32
C GLY A 523 -16.49 -0.86 -5.81
N ALA A 524 -16.50 -1.05 -4.48
CA ALA A 524 -16.94 -2.30 -3.85
C ALA A 524 -18.43 -2.57 -4.03
N LEU A 525 -19.27 -1.53 -4.06
CA LEU A 525 -20.71 -1.67 -4.26
C LEU A 525 -21.03 -2.06 -5.71
N ASN A 526 -20.29 -1.49 -6.66
CA ASN A 526 -20.42 -1.73 -8.08
C ASN A 526 -19.93 -3.12 -8.53
N ARG A 527 -18.87 -3.65 -7.92
CA ARG A 527 -18.33 -4.98 -8.23
C ARG A 527 -19.19 -6.08 -7.59
N LYS A 528 -20.04 -6.73 -8.38
CA LYS A 528 -20.97 -7.79 -7.94
C LYS A 528 -20.39 -9.18 -8.21
N GLU A 529 -19.21 -9.43 -7.65
CA GLU A 529 -18.53 -10.73 -7.65
C GLU A 529 -17.70 -10.87 -6.36
N SER A 530 -17.06 -12.03 -6.17
CA SER A 530 -16.01 -12.21 -5.17
C SER A 530 -14.69 -12.59 -5.83
N ARG A 531 -13.65 -11.78 -5.63
CA ARG A 531 -12.32 -11.94 -6.21
C ARG A 531 -11.25 -11.46 -5.23
N GLY A 532 -10.25 -12.29 -4.94
CA GLY A 532 -9.14 -11.93 -4.05
C GLY A 532 -9.58 -11.32 -2.71
N GLY A 533 -9.12 -10.10 -2.40
CA GLY A 533 -9.44 -9.35 -1.18
C GLY A 533 -10.84 -8.70 -1.16
N HIS A 534 -11.63 -8.84 -2.22
CA HIS A 534 -13.02 -8.41 -2.29
C HIS A 534 -13.95 -9.62 -2.21
N ALA A 535 -14.68 -9.78 -1.11
CA ALA A 535 -15.65 -10.87 -0.93
C ALA A 535 -17.04 -10.33 -0.60
N ARG A 536 -18.00 -10.61 -1.47
CA ARG A 536 -19.41 -10.25 -1.36
C ARG A 536 -20.22 -11.49 -1.02
N GLU A 537 -20.86 -11.52 0.15
CA GLU A 537 -21.65 -12.69 0.58
C GLU A 537 -22.89 -12.90 -0.30
N ASP A 538 -23.42 -11.80 -0.86
CA ASP A 538 -24.52 -11.76 -1.82
C ASP A 538 -24.08 -12.06 -3.27
N PHE A 539 -22.77 -12.09 -3.56
CA PHE A 539 -22.17 -12.49 -4.84
C PHE A 539 -20.90 -13.32 -4.58
N PRO A 540 -21.03 -14.55 -4.06
CA PRO A 540 -19.90 -15.31 -3.50
C PRO A 540 -18.93 -15.88 -4.54
N ASP A 541 -19.33 -15.92 -5.81
CA ASP A 541 -18.55 -16.50 -6.89
C ASP A 541 -17.76 -15.44 -7.67
N ARG A 542 -16.62 -15.86 -8.22
CA ARG A 542 -15.83 -15.06 -9.17
C ARG A 542 -16.52 -15.05 -10.53
N ASN A 543 -16.66 -13.88 -11.16
CA ASN A 543 -17.34 -13.72 -12.45
C ASN A 543 -16.38 -13.17 -13.52
N ASP A 544 -15.63 -14.08 -14.13
CA ASP A 544 -14.63 -13.75 -15.15
C ASP A 544 -15.23 -13.17 -16.44
N ALA A 545 -16.49 -13.48 -16.75
CA ALA A 545 -17.15 -13.00 -17.96
C ALA A 545 -17.48 -11.50 -17.89
N GLU A 546 -17.80 -10.99 -16.69
CA GLU A 546 -18.25 -9.61 -16.51
C GLU A 546 -17.20 -8.71 -15.84
N TYR A 547 -16.44 -9.25 -14.88
CA TYR A 547 -15.64 -8.46 -13.94
C TYR A 547 -14.13 -8.71 -14.02
N MET A 548 -13.65 -9.44 -15.05
CA MET A 548 -12.22 -9.54 -15.36
C MET A 548 -11.68 -8.27 -16.04
N LYS A 549 -11.71 -7.18 -15.28
CA LYS A 549 -11.37 -5.82 -15.70
C LYS A 549 -11.08 -4.98 -14.46
N HIS A 550 -10.19 -4.01 -14.59
CA HIS A 550 -9.88 -3.05 -13.54
C HIS A 550 -11.00 -2.02 -13.41
N THR A 551 -11.36 -1.66 -12.19
CA THR A 551 -12.31 -0.56 -11.91
C THR A 551 -11.56 0.75 -11.96
N MET A 552 -11.98 1.71 -12.80
CA MET A 552 -11.41 3.05 -12.89
C MET A 552 -12.40 4.08 -12.32
N ALA A 553 -12.03 4.79 -11.26
CA ALA A 553 -12.89 5.75 -10.59
C ALA A 553 -12.42 7.19 -10.86
N TYR A 554 -13.33 8.04 -11.36
CA TYR A 554 -13.09 9.44 -11.69
C TYR A 554 -13.98 10.34 -10.83
N LYS A 555 -13.40 11.45 -10.35
CA LYS A 555 -14.16 12.49 -9.65
C LYS A 555 -14.90 13.37 -10.66
N GLU A 556 -16.19 13.62 -10.42
CA GLU A 556 -16.98 14.59 -11.19
C GLU A 556 -17.40 15.77 -10.30
N GLY A 557 -16.74 16.92 -10.51
CA GLY A 557 -16.97 18.16 -9.76
C GLY A 557 -15.87 18.50 -8.76
N ASP A 558 -15.86 19.75 -8.29
CA ASP A 558 -14.74 20.34 -7.53
C ASP A 558 -14.86 20.19 -6.00
N GLY A 559 -16.06 19.83 -5.51
CA GLY A 559 -16.37 19.73 -4.09
C GLY A 559 -15.97 18.40 -3.46
N LEU A 560 -15.89 18.37 -2.12
CA LEU A 560 -15.70 17.12 -1.39
C LEU A 560 -16.87 16.16 -1.70
N LEU A 561 -18.12 16.63 -1.62
CA LEU A 561 -19.30 15.92 -2.12
C LEU A 561 -19.36 16.05 -3.64
N SER A 562 -18.94 14.99 -4.33
CA SER A 562 -18.86 14.90 -5.78
C SER A 562 -19.36 13.53 -6.22
N ASP A 563 -19.88 13.42 -7.43
CA ASP A 563 -20.17 12.10 -8.00
C ASP A 563 -18.87 11.39 -8.39
N ILE A 564 -18.92 10.06 -8.37
CA ILE A 564 -17.81 9.19 -8.77
C ILE A 564 -18.27 8.40 -9.98
N ARG A 565 -17.74 8.76 -11.16
CA ARG A 565 -17.97 7.98 -12.37
C ARG A 565 -17.03 6.78 -12.37
N LEU A 566 -17.60 5.59 -12.56
CA LEU A 566 -16.83 4.37 -12.76
C LEU A 566 -16.74 4.04 -14.25
N ASP A 567 -15.55 3.63 -14.65
CA ASP A 567 -15.21 3.07 -15.96
C ASP A 567 -14.39 1.79 -15.76
N TYR A 568 -13.98 1.15 -16.85
CA TYR A 568 -13.19 -0.06 -16.77
C TYR A 568 -12.04 -0.09 -17.78
N LYS A 569 -10.93 -0.66 -17.33
CA LYS A 569 -9.74 -0.96 -18.14
C LYS A 569 -9.56 -2.48 -18.22
N PRO A 570 -9.31 -3.05 -19.42
CA PRO A 570 -9.08 -4.48 -19.55
C PRO A 570 -7.78 -4.91 -18.85
N VAL A 571 -7.78 -6.11 -18.28
CA VAL A 571 -6.57 -6.74 -17.71
C VAL A 571 -5.66 -7.21 -18.85
N ILE A 572 -4.35 -6.99 -18.73
CA ILE A 572 -3.37 -7.50 -19.70
C ILE A 572 -3.08 -8.98 -19.40
N GLN A 573 -3.43 -9.85 -20.36
CA GLN A 573 -3.19 -11.30 -20.28
C GLN A 573 -2.16 -11.73 -21.32
N THR A 574 -1.28 -12.66 -20.95
CA THR A 574 -0.26 -13.20 -21.86
C THR A 574 -0.34 -14.72 -21.96
N ARG A 575 0.02 -15.46 -20.89
CA ARG A 575 0.21 -16.92 -20.96
C ARG A 575 -0.59 -17.71 -19.93
N TYR A 576 -0.96 -17.12 -18.80
CA TYR A 576 -1.68 -17.83 -17.75
C TYR A 576 -3.16 -17.53 -17.83
N GLU A 577 -3.92 -18.49 -18.31
CA GLU A 577 -5.38 -18.39 -18.39
C GLU A 577 -6.01 -18.48 -17.00
N PRO A 578 -7.12 -17.76 -16.76
CA PRO A 578 -7.91 -17.89 -15.55
C PRO A 578 -8.34 -19.33 -15.30
N MET A 579 -8.08 -19.82 -14.09
CA MET A 579 -8.61 -21.08 -13.59
C MET A 579 -9.16 -20.91 -12.19
N GLU A 580 -9.86 -21.93 -11.70
CA GLU A 580 -10.33 -21.97 -10.32
C GLU A 580 -9.14 -21.80 -9.35
N ARG A 581 -9.23 -20.82 -8.46
CA ARG A 581 -8.15 -20.45 -7.55
C ARG A 581 -8.25 -21.24 -6.24
N LYS A 582 -7.65 -22.43 -6.20
CA LYS A 582 -7.58 -23.31 -5.01
C LYS A 582 -6.16 -23.48 -4.47
N TYR A 583 -6.05 -23.73 -3.16
CA TYR A 583 -4.80 -23.86 -2.40
C TYR A 583 -4.89 -24.93 -1.32
#